data_AF-A0A3A4AMV0-F1
#
_entry.id   AF-A0A3A4AMV0-F1
#
_cell.length_a   1.000
_cell.length_b   1.000
_cell.length_c   1.000
_cell.angle_alpha   90.00
_cell.angle_beta   90.00
_cell.angle_gamma   90.00
#
_symmetry.space_group_name_H-M   'P 1'
#
loop_
_entity.id
_entity.type
_entity.pdbx_description
1 polymer ?
#
loop_
_entity_poly.entity_id
_entity_poly.type
_entity_poly.pdbx_seq_one_letter_code
_entity_poly.pdbx_strand_id
1 'polypeptide(L)' 'MGEAPEPDENLVDWGLDSIRLMTLVERWREEGVEVAFEDLAENPTLTGWAELLRTP' A
#
# COMPACT_ATOMS: atom_id res chain seq x y z
N MET A 1 21.20 -2.48 -12.01
CA MET A 1 19.73 -2.65 -12.04
C MET A 1 19.34 -2.76 -10.58
N GLY A 2 18.56 -1.82 -10.04
CA GLY A 2 18.11 -1.93 -8.65
C GLY A 2 17.17 -3.12 -8.54
N GLU A 3 17.34 -3.92 -7.49
CA GLU A 3 16.41 -4.99 -7.16
C GLU A 3 15.05 -4.38 -6.78
N ALA A 4 13.95 -5.04 -7.13
CA ALA A 4 12.63 -4.60 -6.71
C ALA A 4 12.33 -5.19 -5.32
N PRO A 5 11.48 -4.55 -4.49
CA PRO A 5 11.01 -5.17 -3.28
C PRO A 5 10.28 -6.48 -3.60
N GLU A 6 10.55 -7.51 -2.82
CA GLU A 6 9.71 -8.71 -2.81
C GLU A 6 8.30 -8.34 -2.29
N PRO A 7 7.24 -9.06 -2.68
CA PRO A 7 5.87 -8.69 -2.32
C PRO A 7 5.59 -8.60 -0.82
N ASP A 8 6.37 -9.33 -0.04
CA ASP A 8 6.23 -9.46 1.41
C ASP A 8 7.17 -8.51 2.16
N GLU A 9 8.01 -7.75 1.44
CA GLU A 9 8.91 -6.78 2.04
C GLU A 9 8.21 -5.47 2.39
N ASN A 10 8.67 -4.89 3.49
CA ASN A 10 8.18 -3.61 3.95
C ASN A 10 8.62 -2.49 3.00
N LEU A 11 7.66 -1.90 2.29
CA LEU A 11 7.90 -0.85 1.31
C LEU A 11 8.44 0.45 1.93
N VAL A 12 8.26 0.68 3.24
CA VAL A 12 8.84 1.82 3.94
C VAL A 12 10.36 1.72 3.98
N ASP A 13 10.90 0.51 4.15
CA ASP A 13 12.35 0.25 4.10
C ASP A 13 12.90 0.49 2.69
N TRP A 14 12.04 0.42 1.67
CA TRP A 14 12.33 0.73 0.27
C TRP A 14 12.06 2.19 -0.12
N GLY A 15 11.75 3.07 0.85
CA GLY A 15 11.56 4.50 0.62
C GLY A 15 10.12 4.92 0.29
N LEU A 16 9.14 4.08 0.60
CA LEU A 16 7.74 4.51 0.67
C LEU A 16 7.57 5.45 1.87
N ASP A 17 7.01 6.63 1.61
CA ASP A 17 6.75 7.65 2.62
C ASP A 17 5.25 7.86 2.83
N SER A 18 4.92 8.62 3.87
CA SER A 18 3.53 8.90 4.27
C SER A 18 2.75 9.66 3.19
N ILE A 19 3.41 10.51 2.41
CA ILE A 19 2.76 11.28 1.34
C ILE A 19 2.32 10.32 0.23
N ARG A 20 3.21 9.41 -0.19
CA ARG A 20 2.88 8.38 -1.19
C ARG A 20 1.75 7.47 -0.72
N LEU A 21 1.75 7.09 0.55
CA LEU A 21 0.65 6.33 1.15
C LEU A 21 -0.67 7.10 1.08
N MET A 22 -0.70 8.38 1.46
CA MET A 22 -1.90 9.21 1.35
C MET A 22 -2.40 9.31 -0.09
N THR A 23 -1.51 9.48 -1.07
CA THR A 23 -1.88 9.49 -2.49
C THR A 23 -2.48 8.15 -2.94
N LEU A 24 -1.97 7.01 -2.47
CA LEU A 24 -2.54 5.69 -2.78
C LEU A 24 -3.95 5.54 -2.20
N VAL A 25 -4.14 5.93 -0.93
CA VAL A 25 -5.46 5.94 -0.27
C VAL A 25 -6.47 6.78 -1.04
N GLU A 26 -6.08 8.00 -1.43
CA GLU A 26 -6.93 8.91 -2.19
C GLU A 26 -7.34 8.30 -3.54
N ARG A 27 -6.38 7.74 -4.29
CA ARG A 27 -6.66 7.11 -5.59
C ARG A 27 -7.61 5.92 -5.48
N TRP A 28 -7.41 5.04 -4.51
CA TRP A 28 -8.28 3.90 -4.33
C TRP A 28 -9.69 4.32 -3.90
N ARG A 29 -9.82 5.35 -3.07
CA ARG A 29 -11.12 5.94 -2.73
C ARG A 29 -11.83 6.55 -3.94
N GLU A 30 -11.09 7.19 -4.85
CA GLU A 30 -11.65 7.68 -6.13
C GLU A 30 -12.15 6.53 -7.02
N GLU A 31 -11.53 5.36 -6.93
CA GLU A 31 -11.95 4.13 -7.61
C GLU A 31 -13.08 3.37 -6.88
N GLY A 32 -13.55 3.89 -5.75
CA GLY A 32 -14.65 3.31 -4.96
C GLY A 32 -14.22 2.26 -3.94
N VAL A 33 -12.92 2.12 -3.70
CA VAL A 33 -12.38 1.22 -2.67
C VAL A 33 -12.32 1.95 -1.32
N GLU A 34 -12.94 1.35 -0.31
CA GLU A 34 -12.86 1.84 1.07
C GLU A 34 -11.57 1.34 1.74
N VAL A 35 -10.52 2.14 1.65
CA VAL A 35 -9.24 1.89 2.33
C VAL A 35 -8.80 3.12 3.12
N ALA A 36 -8.21 2.92 4.30
CA ALA A 36 -7.64 3.98 5.12
C ALA A 36 -6.10 3.90 5.15
N PHE A 37 -5.48 5.03 5.51
CA PHE A 37 -4.04 5.09 5.69
C PHE A 37 -3.55 4.10 6.75
N GLU A 38 -4.30 3.95 7.84
CA GLU A 38 -3.99 3.04 8.95
C GLU A 38 -3.90 1.58 8.46
N ASP A 39 -4.83 1.16 7.59
CA ASP A 39 -4.84 -0.19 7.01
C ASP A 39 -3.57 -0.47 6.20
N LEU A 40 -3.13 0.51 5.38
CA LEU A 40 -1.92 0.37 4.58
C LEU A 40 -0.64 0.45 5.42
N ALA A 41 -0.65 1.26 6.47
CA ALA A 41 0.49 1.49 7.34
C ALA A 41 0.72 0.32 8.33
N GLU A 42 -0.33 -0.43 8.68
CA GLU A 42 -0.21 -1.62 9.54
C GLU A 42 0.58 -2.74 8.85
N ASN A 43 0.36 -2.93 7.54
CA ASN A 43 1.08 -3.91 6.74
C ASN A 43 1.53 -3.29 5.40
N PRO A 44 2.63 -2.51 5.37
CA PRO A 44 3.11 -1.79 4.20
C PRO A 44 3.82 -2.71 3.19
N THR A 45 3.19 -3.82 2.84
CA THR A 45 3.68 -4.84 1.91
C THR A 45 2.71 -4.95 0.72
N LEU A 46 3.22 -5.31 -0.45
CA LEU A 46 2.36 -5.51 -1.63
C LEU A 46 1.36 -6.65 -1.39
N THR A 47 1.79 -7.72 -0.73
CA THR A 47 0.93 -8.83 -0.33
C THR A 47 -0.19 -8.34 0.60
N GLY A 48 0.14 -7.60 1.66
CA GLY A 48 -0.84 -7.06 2.62
C GLY A 48 -1.90 -6.19 1.97
N TRP A 49 -1.48 -5.27 1.11
CA TRP A 49 -2.41 -4.39 0.39
C TRP A 49 -3.27 -5.16 -0.60
N ALA A 50 -2.72 -6.14 -1.33
CA ALA A 50 -3.51 -6.98 -2.20
C ALA A 50 -4.60 -7.74 -1.42
N GLU A 51 -4.37 -8.10 -0.15
CA GLU A 51 -5.40 -8.72 0.68
C GLU A 51 -6.53 -7.77 1.04
N LEU A 52 -6.19 -6.53 1.43
CA LEU A 52 -7.16 -5.48 1.75
C LEU A 52 -8.05 -5.15 0.54
N LEU A 53 -7.45 -5.06 -0.64
CA LEU A 53 -8.11 -4.66 -1.89
C LEU A 53 -8.89 -5.80 -2.56
N ARG A 54 -8.79 -7.05 -2.08
CA ARG A 54 -9.54 -8.21 -2.60
C ARG A 54 -11.00 -8.26 -2.12
N THR A 55 -11.46 -7.25 -1.40
CA THR A 55 -12.86 -7.15 -0.94
C THR A 55 -13.79 -6.98 -2.17
N PRO A 56 -14.88 -7.75 -2.28
CA PRO A 56 -15.76 -7.78 -3.46
C PRO A 56 -16.55 -6.50 -3.72
#